data_AF-I3SFD2-F1
#
_entry.id   AF-I3SFD2-F1
#
_cell.length_a   1.000
_cell.length_b   1.000
_cell.length_c   1.000
_cell.angle_alpha   90.00
_cell.angle_beta   90.00
_cell.angle_gamma   90.00
#
_symmetry.space_group_name_H-M   'P 1'
#
loop_
_entity.id
_entity.type
_entity.pdbx_description
1 polymer ?
#
loop_
_entity_poly.entity_id
_entity_poly.type
_entity_poly.pdbx_seq_one_letter_code
_entity_poly.pdbx_strand_id
1 'polypeptide(L)'
;MAGMEGSMSSESDAIFESVMNLNPQLFFNEVLNTVDDFVLDTFDFYFQEASTKLNAEATQRSQHLTQGVDCIRQKVQSVLDQKLTVWEKYCLYHCFSLPQGFQLPNTLNGETSGNDINPGSTSDPELDAQLESLRKKLAEVGKESEMLNQEIHALESRSSHNARYINEAVQLFEQNSYTELFQEIMTTASELRMKMGKLNTNMIEETGKVKAKRIDNNKMDISAIYASKAYLIRNSKIFKNM
;
A
#
# COMPACT_ATOMS: atom_id res chain seq x y z
N MET A 1 -52.50 7.92 -35.82
CA MET A 1 -51.92 9.20 -36.25
C MET A 1 -50.59 9.30 -35.52
N ALA A 2 -49.54 8.82 -36.18
CA ALA A 2 -48.18 8.77 -35.65
C ALA A 2 -47.39 9.83 -36.41
N GLY A 3 -46.74 10.74 -35.70
CA GLY A 3 -45.89 11.75 -36.30
C GLY A 3 -45.62 12.91 -35.35
N MET A 4 -44.33 13.24 -35.22
CA MET A 4 -43.74 14.41 -34.57
C MET A 4 -43.54 14.37 -33.05
N GLU A 5 -42.66 13.48 -32.58
CA GLU A 5 -41.93 13.69 -31.31
C GLU A 5 -40.39 13.69 -31.48
N GLY A 6 -39.87 13.44 -32.68
CA GLY A 6 -38.42 13.26 -32.91
C GLY A 6 -37.63 14.50 -33.34
N SER A 7 -38.25 15.67 -33.53
CA SER A 7 -37.61 16.82 -34.21
C SER A 7 -37.30 18.03 -33.32
N MET A 8 -37.78 18.09 -32.07
CA MET A 8 -37.59 19.28 -31.22
C MET A 8 -36.28 19.30 -30.43
N SER A 9 -35.70 18.12 -30.09
CA SER A 9 -34.47 18.06 -29.29
C SER A 9 -33.27 18.68 -30.00
N SER A 10 -33.09 18.39 -31.29
CA SER A 10 -31.85 18.78 -31.99
C SER A 10 -31.71 20.28 -32.23
N GLU A 11 -32.82 21.01 -32.34
CA GLU A 11 -32.81 22.45 -32.58
C GLU A 11 -32.56 23.23 -31.27
N SER A 12 -33.13 22.78 -30.15
CA SER A 12 -32.80 23.33 -28.83
C SER A 12 -31.36 23.03 -28.42
N ASP A 13 -30.88 21.81 -28.65
CA ASP A 13 -29.51 21.41 -28.30
C ASP A 13 -28.47 22.28 -29.04
N ALA A 14 -28.68 22.54 -30.34
CA ALA A 14 -27.82 23.42 -31.13
C ALA A 14 -27.82 24.88 -30.64
N ILE A 15 -28.96 25.35 -30.12
CA ILE A 15 -29.09 26.71 -29.55
C ILE A 15 -28.31 26.83 -28.23
N PHE A 16 -28.42 25.85 -27.33
CA PHE A 16 -27.68 25.90 -26.06
C PHE A 16 -26.18 25.77 -26.27
N GLU A 17 -25.76 24.94 -27.24
CA GLU A 17 -24.36 24.88 -27.66
C GLU A 17 -23.87 26.21 -28.24
N SER A 18 -24.66 26.85 -29.10
CA SER A 18 -24.22 28.09 -29.75
C SER A 18 -24.31 29.34 -28.87
N VAL A 19 -25.29 29.45 -27.97
CA VAL A 19 -25.52 30.64 -27.12
C VAL A 19 -24.76 30.55 -25.81
N MET A 20 -24.79 29.37 -25.19
CA MET A 20 -24.33 29.17 -23.82
C MET A 20 -23.06 28.30 -23.76
N ASN A 21 -22.56 27.81 -24.91
CA ASN A 21 -21.46 26.85 -24.98
C ASN A 21 -21.68 25.68 -24.02
N LEU A 22 -22.94 25.24 -23.94
CA LEU A 22 -23.41 24.25 -23.00
C LEU A 22 -24.08 23.13 -23.77
N ASN A 23 -23.49 21.95 -23.64
CA ASN A 23 -24.11 20.71 -24.08
C ASN A 23 -24.98 20.13 -22.94
N PRO A 24 -26.31 20.08 -23.08
CA PRO A 24 -27.17 19.52 -22.03
C PRO A 24 -26.81 18.08 -21.68
N GLN A 25 -26.47 17.25 -22.67
CA GLN A 25 -26.11 15.84 -22.45
C GLN A 25 -24.80 15.71 -21.67
N LEU A 26 -23.77 16.49 -21.99
CA LEU A 26 -22.53 16.48 -21.19
C LEU A 26 -22.77 16.96 -19.77
N PHE A 27 -23.61 17.99 -19.58
CA PHE A 27 -23.98 18.47 -18.26
C PHE A 27 -24.67 17.39 -17.43
N PHE A 28 -25.65 16.67 -18.00
CA PHE A 28 -26.32 15.58 -17.28
C PHE A 28 -25.36 14.46 -16.94
N ASN A 29 -24.54 14.01 -17.90
CA ASN A 29 -23.55 12.96 -17.65
C ASN A 29 -22.60 13.32 -16.51
N GLU A 30 -22.12 14.57 -16.46
CA GLU A 30 -21.25 15.04 -15.38
C GLU A 30 -21.95 14.98 -14.02
N VAL A 31 -23.21 15.45 -13.94
CA VAL A 31 -23.99 15.42 -12.70
C VAL A 31 -24.27 13.98 -12.26
N LEU A 32 -24.66 13.10 -13.18
CA LEU A 32 -24.93 11.70 -12.89
C LEU A 32 -23.67 10.99 -12.38
N ASN A 33 -22.54 11.13 -13.08
CA ASN A 33 -21.25 10.57 -12.66
C ASN A 33 -20.82 11.09 -11.30
N THR A 34 -20.96 12.39 -11.05
CA THR A 34 -20.63 13.00 -9.74
C THR A 34 -21.46 12.39 -8.61
N VAL A 35 -22.75 12.13 -8.85
CA VAL A 35 -23.62 11.50 -7.84
C VAL A 35 -23.21 10.04 -7.62
N ASP A 36 -22.90 9.29 -8.68
CA ASP A 36 -22.42 7.91 -8.58
C ASP A 36 -21.12 7.82 -7.78
N ASP A 37 -20.13 8.66 -8.10
CA ASP A 37 -18.85 8.73 -7.39
C ASP A 37 -19.07 9.07 -5.90
N PHE A 38 -19.92 10.06 -5.61
CA PHE A 38 -20.25 10.43 -4.24
C PHE A 38 -20.90 9.28 -3.46
N VAL A 39 -21.82 8.53 -4.09
CA VAL A 39 -22.46 7.37 -3.47
C VAL A 39 -21.42 6.28 -3.19
N LEU A 40 -20.55 5.97 -4.15
CA LEU A 40 -19.50 4.97 -3.99
C LEU A 40 -18.58 5.33 -2.82
N ASP A 41 -18.01 6.53 -2.83
CA ASP A 41 -17.09 7.02 -1.80
C ASP A 41 -17.73 7.01 -0.40
N THR A 42 -18.99 7.44 -0.31
CA THR A 42 -19.73 7.47 0.95
C THR A 42 -19.93 6.07 1.53
N PHE A 43 -20.29 5.09 0.70
CA PHE A 43 -20.49 3.71 1.17
C PHE A 43 -19.17 3.00 1.50
N ASP A 44 -18.09 3.31 0.79
CA ASP A 44 -16.75 2.83 1.12
C ASP A 44 -16.28 3.37 2.48
N PHE A 45 -16.52 4.66 2.76
CA PHE A 45 -16.28 5.26 4.07
C PHE A 45 -17.05 4.52 5.18
N TYR A 46 -18.36 4.32 5.01
CA TYR A 46 -19.16 3.62 6.02
C TYR A 46 -18.74 2.16 6.21
N PHE A 47 -18.32 1.48 5.14
CA PHE A 47 -17.77 0.13 5.25
C PHE A 47 -16.50 0.11 6.12
N GLN A 48 -15.58 1.04 5.90
CA GLN A 48 -14.36 1.17 6.69
C GLN A 48 -14.68 1.50 8.16
N GLU A 49 -15.57 2.46 8.40
CA GLU A 49 -15.97 2.87 9.75
C GLU A 49 -16.68 1.73 10.51
N ALA A 50 -17.56 0.99 9.84
CA ALA A 50 -18.23 -0.16 10.44
C ALA A 50 -17.24 -1.30 10.72
N SER A 51 -16.32 -1.57 9.80
CA SER A 51 -15.30 -2.62 9.94
C SER A 51 -14.41 -2.38 11.17
N THR A 52 -13.97 -1.14 11.38
CA THR A 52 -13.16 -0.74 12.54
C THR A 52 -13.95 -0.84 13.85
N LYS A 53 -15.18 -0.31 13.91
CA LYS A 53 -16.01 -0.36 15.13
C LYS A 53 -16.44 -1.78 15.53
N LEU A 54 -16.58 -2.69 14.57
CA LEU A 54 -17.07 -4.04 14.81
C LEU A 54 -15.95 -5.08 15.02
N ASN A 55 -14.67 -4.69 14.97
CA ASN A 55 -13.51 -5.59 14.97
C ASN A 55 -13.73 -6.76 14.00
N ALA A 56 -14.12 -6.45 12.77
CA ALA A 56 -14.56 -7.44 11.78
C ALA A 56 -13.42 -8.30 11.19
N GLU A 57 -12.22 -8.27 11.78
CA GLU A 57 -11.02 -9.04 11.37
C GLU A 57 -11.27 -10.56 11.30
N ALA A 58 -12.30 -11.07 11.98
CA ALA A 58 -12.80 -12.43 11.80
C ALA A 58 -13.54 -12.57 10.46
N THR A 59 -13.02 -13.41 9.56
CA THR A 59 -13.38 -13.52 8.14
C THR A 59 -14.88 -13.60 7.83
N GLN A 60 -15.67 -14.31 8.65
CA GLN A 60 -17.12 -14.43 8.44
C GLN A 60 -17.89 -13.13 8.74
N ARG A 61 -17.45 -12.33 9.72
CA ARG A 61 -18.10 -11.08 10.09
C ARG A 61 -17.84 -9.97 9.07
N SER A 62 -16.64 -9.94 8.50
CA SER A 62 -16.30 -9.06 7.38
C SER A 62 -17.18 -9.33 6.16
N GLN A 63 -17.36 -10.60 5.77
CA GLN A 63 -18.21 -10.96 4.63
C GLN A 63 -19.67 -10.54 4.79
N HIS A 64 -20.27 -10.81 5.95
CA HIS A 64 -21.66 -10.40 6.21
C HIS A 64 -21.80 -8.88 6.26
N LEU A 65 -20.79 -8.16 6.74
CA LEU A 65 -20.77 -6.70 6.72
C LEU A 65 -20.70 -6.16 5.29
N THR A 66 -19.79 -6.68 4.45
CA THR A 66 -19.71 -6.30 3.03
C THR A 66 -21.04 -6.52 2.32
N GLN A 67 -21.64 -7.71 2.47
CA GLN A 67 -22.94 -8.03 1.88
C GLN A 67 -24.05 -7.09 2.35
N GLY A 68 -24.07 -6.75 3.64
CA GLY A 68 -25.05 -5.83 4.22
C GLY A 68 -24.92 -4.42 3.66
N VAL A 69 -23.69 -3.89 3.62
CA VAL A 69 -23.39 -2.57 3.05
C VAL A 69 -23.73 -2.52 1.57
N ASP A 70 -23.35 -3.53 0.79
CA ASP A 70 -23.66 -3.64 -0.63
C ASP A 70 -25.18 -3.67 -0.88
N CYS A 71 -25.94 -4.40 -0.06
CA CYS A 71 -27.39 -4.45 -0.18
C CYS A 71 -28.04 -3.07 0.04
N ILE A 72 -27.55 -2.30 1.02
CA ILE A 72 -28.05 -0.95 1.27
C ILE A 72 -27.64 -0.02 0.12
N ARG A 73 -26.39 -0.07 -0.32
CA ARG A 73 -25.88 0.72 -1.45
C ARG A 73 -26.74 0.50 -2.70
N GLN A 74 -26.98 -0.76 -3.08
CA GLN A 74 -27.80 -1.10 -4.25
C GLN A 74 -29.23 -0.55 -4.16
N LYS A 75 -29.84 -0.57 -2.96
CA LYS A 75 -31.18 0.01 -2.78
C LYS A 75 -31.17 1.53 -2.91
N VAL A 76 -30.18 2.20 -2.34
CA VAL A 76 -30.04 3.66 -2.44
C VAL A 76 -29.79 4.05 -3.90
N GLN A 77 -28.85 3.39 -4.56
CA GLN A 77 -28.51 3.64 -5.96
C GLN A 77 -29.72 3.42 -6.87
N SER A 78 -30.43 2.29 -6.74
CA SER A 78 -31.63 2.04 -7.54
C SER A 78 -32.70 3.13 -7.40
N VAL A 79 -32.89 3.69 -6.20
CA VAL A 79 -33.83 4.80 -5.97
C VAL A 79 -33.29 6.10 -6.58
N LEU A 80 -32.00 6.39 -6.42
CA LEU A 80 -31.36 7.56 -7.00
C LEU A 80 -31.42 7.52 -8.54
N ASP A 81 -31.05 6.42 -9.18
CA ASP A 81 -31.10 6.24 -10.63
C ASP A 81 -32.50 6.51 -11.18
N GLN A 82 -33.52 5.98 -10.51
CA GLN A 82 -34.92 6.22 -10.89
C GLN A 82 -35.28 7.71 -10.81
N LYS A 83 -34.87 8.39 -9.73
CA LYS A 83 -35.17 9.81 -9.53
C LYS A 83 -34.39 10.70 -10.49
N LEU A 84 -33.12 10.39 -10.72
CA LEU A 84 -32.24 11.10 -11.63
C LEU A 84 -32.69 10.94 -13.08
N THR A 85 -33.19 9.75 -13.47
CA THR A 85 -33.80 9.54 -14.80
C THR A 85 -35.02 10.45 -15.02
N VAL A 86 -35.87 10.62 -14.00
CA VAL A 86 -37.04 11.50 -14.08
C VAL A 86 -36.61 12.97 -14.10
N TRP A 87 -35.61 13.32 -13.29
CA TRP A 87 -35.04 14.67 -13.24
C TRP A 87 -34.40 15.06 -14.56
N GLU A 88 -33.60 14.19 -15.18
CA GLU A 88 -32.97 14.41 -16.48
C GLU A 88 -34.02 14.70 -17.55
N LYS A 89 -35.04 13.82 -17.65
CA LYS A 89 -36.17 14.03 -18.57
C LYS A 89 -36.85 15.36 -18.34
N TYR A 90 -37.17 15.69 -17.08
CA TYR A 90 -37.79 16.97 -16.75
C TYR A 90 -36.94 18.15 -17.21
N CYS A 91 -35.62 18.10 -16.96
CA CYS A 91 -34.70 19.16 -17.37
C CYS A 91 -34.60 19.27 -18.91
N LEU A 92 -34.56 18.17 -19.64
CA LEU A 92 -34.60 18.18 -21.11
C LEU A 92 -35.89 18.81 -21.64
N TYR A 93 -37.03 18.46 -21.07
CA TYR A 93 -38.34 18.93 -21.54
C TYR A 93 -38.70 20.36 -21.12
N HIS A 94 -38.09 20.90 -20.07
CA HIS A 94 -38.52 22.18 -19.48
C HIS A 94 -37.40 23.18 -19.22
N CYS A 95 -36.19 22.73 -18.90
CA CYS A 95 -35.06 23.61 -18.60
C CYS A 95 -34.22 23.90 -19.84
N PHE A 96 -33.99 22.87 -20.67
CA PHE A 96 -33.20 22.93 -21.91
C PHE A 96 -34.09 22.85 -23.17
N SER A 97 -35.34 23.30 -23.04
CA SER A 97 -36.30 23.38 -24.14
C SER A 97 -36.61 24.83 -24.47
N LEU A 98 -36.67 25.18 -25.76
CA LEU A 98 -37.16 26.49 -26.17
C LEU A 98 -38.70 26.54 -26.07
N PRO A 99 -39.31 27.46 -25.30
CA PRO A 99 -40.76 27.56 -25.23
C PRO A 99 -41.37 27.86 -26.60
N GLN A 100 -42.52 27.24 -26.89
CA GLN A 100 -43.17 27.39 -28.18
C GLN A 100 -43.55 28.86 -28.44
N GLY A 101 -43.10 29.40 -29.58
CA GLY A 101 -43.32 30.80 -29.96
C GLY A 101 -42.18 31.76 -29.60
N PHE A 102 -41.15 31.29 -28.89
CA PHE A 102 -39.90 32.01 -28.77
C PHE A 102 -39.00 31.62 -29.95
N GLN A 103 -38.43 32.62 -30.60
CA GLN A 103 -37.34 32.46 -31.55
C GLN A 103 -36.14 33.20 -30.98
N LEU A 104 -34.99 32.55 -31.04
CA LEU A 104 -33.75 33.19 -30.68
C LEU A 104 -33.48 34.36 -31.65
N PRO A 105 -32.99 35.52 -31.20
CA PRO A 105 -32.62 36.60 -32.11
C PRO A 105 -31.67 36.08 -33.21
N ASN A 106 -32.03 36.30 -34.47
CA ASN A 106 -31.23 35.91 -35.65
C ASN A 106 -29.79 36.45 -35.65
N THR A 107 -29.46 37.36 -34.72
CA THR A 107 -28.12 37.91 -34.52
C THR A 107 -27.07 36.88 -34.12
N LEU A 108 -27.47 35.65 -33.75
CA LEU A 108 -26.52 34.58 -33.42
C LEU A 108 -26.26 33.60 -34.58
N ASN A 109 -27.18 33.53 -35.55
CA ASN A 109 -27.03 32.68 -36.74
C ASN A 109 -26.33 33.45 -37.86
N GLY A 110 -25.10 33.94 -37.62
CA GLY A 110 -24.14 34.32 -38.67
C GLY A 110 -24.56 35.37 -39.73
N GLU A 111 -25.76 35.93 -39.66
CA GLU A 111 -26.30 36.88 -40.61
C GLU A 111 -26.76 38.12 -39.85
N THR A 112 -25.77 38.84 -39.31
CA THR A 112 -25.92 40.27 -39.05
C THR A 112 -26.45 40.89 -40.33
N SER A 113 -27.73 41.28 -40.35
CA SER A 113 -28.30 42.16 -41.36
C SER A 113 -27.42 43.40 -41.44
N GLY A 114 -26.53 43.39 -42.42
CA GLY A 114 -25.32 44.18 -42.46
C GLY A 114 -25.60 45.61 -42.86
N ASN A 115 -25.98 46.45 -41.90
CA ASN A 115 -26.06 47.88 -42.16
C ASN A 115 -25.29 48.79 -41.19
N ASP A 116 -24.71 48.32 -40.06
CA ASP A 116 -24.02 49.26 -39.15
C ASP A 116 -22.72 48.75 -38.46
N ILE A 117 -22.22 47.56 -38.77
CA ILE A 117 -20.90 47.12 -38.26
C ILE A 117 -19.92 47.04 -39.43
N ASN A 118 -19.00 48.00 -39.48
CA ASN A 118 -17.87 48.02 -40.40
C ASN A 118 -17.05 46.71 -40.24
N PRO A 119 -17.03 45.81 -41.24
CA PRO A 119 -16.32 44.54 -41.15
C PRO A 119 -14.78 44.69 -41.21
N GLY A 120 -14.27 45.91 -41.31
CA GLY A 120 -12.83 46.21 -41.37
C GLY A 120 -12.16 46.54 -40.03
N SER A 121 -12.85 46.42 -38.89
CA SER A 121 -12.34 46.89 -37.58
C SER A 121 -12.31 45.85 -36.46
N THR A 122 -12.57 44.57 -36.72
CA THR A 122 -12.78 43.57 -35.64
C THR A 122 -11.54 42.75 -35.25
N SER A 123 -10.37 42.96 -35.86
CA SER A 123 -9.13 42.40 -35.32
C SER A 123 -8.63 43.32 -34.22
N ASP A 124 -8.94 42.98 -32.98
CA ASP A 124 -8.27 43.52 -31.81
C ASP A 124 -6.89 42.84 -31.71
N PRO A 125 -5.78 43.53 -32.06
CA PRO A 125 -4.46 42.93 -32.08
C PRO A 125 -3.99 42.51 -30.68
N GLU A 126 -4.55 43.12 -29.63
CA GLU A 126 -4.26 42.77 -28.25
C GLU A 126 -4.91 41.43 -27.89
N LEU A 127 -6.18 41.23 -28.26
CA LEU A 127 -6.88 39.97 -28.06
C LEU A 127 -6.21 38.84 -28.86
N ASP A 128 -5.83 39.10 -30.11
CA ASP A 128 -5.12 38.13 -30.94
C ASP A 128 -3.75 37.74 -30.32
N ALA A 129 -3.02 38.71 -29.76
CA ALA A 129 -1.77 38.45 -29.05
C ALA A 129 -1.98 37.64 -27.76
N GLN A 130 -3.06 37.91 -27.01
CA GLN A 130 -3.41 37.13 -25.82
C GLN A 130 -3.80 35.69 -26.18
N LEU A 131 -4.58 35.50 -27.25
CA LEU A 131 -4.95 34.18 -27.73
C LEU A 131 -3.73 33.37 -28.17
N GLU A 132 -2.79 34.00 -28.88
CA GLU A 132 -1.54 33.35 -29.26
C GLU A 132 -0.67 33.02 -28.04
N SER A 133 -0.63 33.90 -27.04
CA SER A 133 0.04 33.63 -25.76
C SER A 133 -0.56 32.41 -25.05
N LEU A 134 -1.89 32.29 -25.01
CA LEU A 134 -2.59 31.17 -24.40
C LEU A 134 -2.37 29.87 -25.18
N ARG A 135 -2.40 29.90 -26.52
CA ARG A 135 -2.09 28.74 -27.36
C ARG A 135 -0.67 28.25 -27.12
N LYS A 136 0.29 29.16 -27.03
CA LYS A 136 1.68 28.83 -26.70
C LYS A 136 1.80 28.18 -25.32
N LYS A 137 1.16 28.76 -24.29
CA LYS A 137 1.14 28.18 -22.94
C LYS A 137 0.48 26.81 -22.91
N LEU A 138 -0.63 26.61 -23.63
CA LEU A 138 -1.30 25.32 -23.72
C LEU A 138 -0.40 24.26 -24.38
N ALA A 139 0.33 24.63 -25.44
CA ALA A 139 1.28 23.74 -26.09
C ALA A 139 2.48 23.39 -25.19
N GLU A 140 2.93 24.33 -24.35
CA GLU A 140 3.99 24.12 -23.37
C GLU A 140 3.53 23.18 -22.25
N VAL A 141 2.38 23.45 -21.62
CA VAL A 141 1.76 22.58 -20.62
C VAL A 141 1.46 21.19 -21.18
N GLY A 142 1.03 21.08 -22.45
CA GLY A 142 0.82 19.80 -23.11
C GLY A 142 2.10 18.96 -23.20
N LYS A 143 3.25 19.58 -23.53
CA LYS A 143 4.55 18.89 -23.55
C LYS A 143 5.02 18.48 -22.16
N GLU A 144 4.86 19.37 -21.17
CA GLU A 144 5.18 19.06 -19.77
C GLU A 144 4.33 17.90 -19.25
N SER A 145 3.03 17.89 -19.56
CA SER A 145 2.12 16.80 -19.20
C SER A 145 2.52 15.48 -19.85
N GLU A 146 2.95 15.49 -21.12
CA GLU A 146 3.42 14.28 -21.80
C GLU A 146 4.70 13.75 -21.15
N MET A 147 5.65 14.64 -20.83
CA MET A 147 6.90 14.28 -20.15
C MET A 147 6.63 13.71 -18.76
N LEU A 148 5.74 14.33 -17.98
CA LEU A 148 5.35 13.84 -16.66
C LEU A 148 4.69 12.45 -16.75
N ASN A 149 3.83 12.23 -17.74
CA ASN A 149 3.19 10.93 -17.94
C ASN A 149 4.21 9.84 -18.31
N GLN A 150 5.23 10.18 -19.11
CA GLN A 150 6.35 9.28 -19.40
C GLN A 150 7.15 8.95 -18.12
N GLU A 151 7.38 9.93 -17.25
CA GLU A 151 8.06 9.72 -15.97
C GLU A 151 7.25 8.83 -15.04
N ILE A 152 5.94 9.04 -14.92
CA ILE A 152 5.03 8.18 -14.15
C ILE A 152 5.16 6.73 -14.61
N HIS A 153 5.05 6.48 -15.92
CA HIS A 153 5.16 5.13 -16.47
C HIS A 153 6.54 4.49 -16.19
N ALA A 154 7.63 5.28 -16.26
CA ALA A 154 8.96 4.80 -15.91
C ALA A 154 9.08 4.43 -14.43
N LEU A 155 8.50 5.25 -13.54
CA LEU A 155 8.47 5.00 -12.10
C LEU A 155 7.62 3.79 -11.73
N GLU A 156 6.45 3.63 -12.34
CA GLU A 156 5.57 2.46 -12.16
C GLU A 156 6.28 1.17 -12.58
N SER A 157 6.90 1.17 -13.76
CA SER A 157 7.69 0.03 -14.23
C SER A 157 8.82 -0.30 -13.26
N ARG A 158 9.57 0.71 -12.79
CA ARG A 158 10.65 0.52 -11.82
C ARG A 158 10.14 0.00 -10.47
N SER A 159 9.01 0.53 -9.99
CA SER A 159 8.35 0.08 -8.76
C SER A 159 7.95 -1.40 -8.85
N SER A 160 7.33 -1.80 -9.96
CA SER A 160 6.94 -3.19 -10.23
C SER A 160 8.17 -4.13 -10.24
N HIS A 161 9.26 -3.73 -10.92
CA HIS A 161 10.51 -4.49 -10.91
C HIS A 161 11.12 -4.61 -9.50
N ASN A 162 11.12 -3.52 -8.72
CA ASN A 162 11.61 -3.53 -7.34
C ASN A 162 10.77 -4.45 -6.44
N ALA A 163 9.44 -4.36 -6.54
CA ALA A 163 8.53 -5.24 -5.80
C ALA A 163 8.79 -6.72 -6.12
N ARG A 164 9.08 -7.04 -7.38
CA ARG A 164 9.46 -8.40 -7.79
C ARG A 164 10.77 -8.86 -7.15
N TYR A 165 11.82 -8.04 -7.15
CA TYR A 165 13.10 -8.38 -6.50
C TYR A 165 12.97 -8.54 -4.99
N ILE A 166 12.19 -7.68 -4.34
CA ILE A 166 11.91 -7.79 -2.90
C ILE A 166 11.20 -9.11 -2.61
N ASN A 167 10.17 -9.44 -3.40
CA ASN A 167 9.43 -10.70 -3.23
C ASN A 167 10.33 -11.92 -3.46
N GLU A 168 11.20 -11.89 -4.47
CA GLU A 168 12.17 -12.96 -4.74
C GLU A 168 13.17 -13.11 -3.57
N ALA A 169 13.69 -12.01 -3.03
CA ALA A 169 14.57 -12.04 -1.87
C ALA A 169 13.86 -12.63 -0.64
N VAL A 170 12.60 -12.23 -0.38
CA VAL A 170 11.78 -12.78 0.72
C VAL A 170 11.58 -14.28 0.54
N GLN A 171 11.21 -14.75 -0.66
CA GLN A 171 11.06 -16.18 -0.93
C GLN A 171 12.36 -16.96 -0.71
N LEU A 172 13.51 -16.40 -1.12
CA LEU A 172 14.80 -17.03 -0.84
C LEU A 172 15.10 -17.10 0.66
N PHE A 173 14.71 -16.08 1.45
CA PHE A 173 14.84 -16.12 2.91
C PHE A 173 13.89 -17.13 3.56
N GLU A 174 12.70 -17.35 3.02
CA GLU A 174 11.75 -18.35 3.52
C GLU A 174 12.16 -19.78 3.13
N GLN A 175 12.68 -19.98 1.91
CA GLN A 175 13.13 -21.30 1.43
C GLN A 175 14.41 -21.76 2.11
N ASN A 176 15.34 -20.84 2.34
CA ASN A 176 16.51 -21.15 3.16
C ASN A 176 16.05 -21.13 4.62
N SER A 177 16.00 -22.30 5.26
CA SER A 177 15.68 -22.44 6.69
C SER A 177 16.82 -21.87 7.56
N TYR A 178 17.15 -20.59 7.39
CA TYR A 178 18.13 -19.88 8.18
C TYR A 178 17.71 -19.87 9.65
N THR A 179 16.40 -19.90 9.93
CA THR A 179 15.87 -20.04 11.28
C THR A 179 16.23 -21.39 11.90
N GLU A 180 16.05 -22.53 11.22
CA GLU A 180 16.52 -23.82 11.77
C GLU A 180 18.03 -23.87 11.87
N LEU A 181 18.76 -23.37 10.85
CA LEU A 181 20.21 -23.35 10.88
C LEU A 181 20.74 -22.52 12.07
N PHE A 182 20.11 -21.37 12.37
CA PHE A 182 20.46 -20.56 13.52
C PHE A 182 20.18 -21.28 14.85
N GLN A 183 19.03 -21.97 14.93
CA GLN A 183 18.69 -22.77 16.11
C GLN A 183 19.67 -23.93 16.29
N GLU A 184 20.03 -24.63 15.22
CA GLU A 184 20.99 -25.74 15.23
C GLU A 184 22.39 -25.26 15.64
N ILE A 185 22.83 -24.09 15.16
CA ILE A 185 24.09 -23.47 15.59
C ILE A 185 24.02 -23.13 17.08
N MET A 186 22.92 -22.56 17.55
CA MET A 186 22.74 -22.19 18.96
C MET A 186 22.74 -23.41 19.89
N THR A 187 22.06 -24.50 19.49
CA THR A 187 22.07 -25.76 20.24
C THR A 187 23.45 -26.39 20.26
N THR A 188 24.13 -26.45 19.10
CA THR A 188 25.47 -27.05 18.98
C THR A 188 26.50 -26.27 19.78
N ALA A 189 26.47 -24.93 19.73
CA ALA A 189 27.36 -24.09 20.52
C ALA A 189 27.12 -24.23 22.03
N SER A 190 25.87 -24.40 22.45
CA SER A 190 25.52 -24.65 23.85
C SER A 190 26.01 -26.01 24.32
N GLU A 191 25.87 -27.05 23.50
CA GLU A 191 26.38 -28.39 23.80
C GLU A 191 27.92 -28.41 23.88
N LEU A 192 28.60 -27.73 22.95
CA LEU A 192 30.05 -27.57 22.97
C LEU A 192 30.52 -26.92 24.28
N ARG A 193 29.86 -25.83 24.70
CA ARG A 193 30.16 -25.12 25.95
C ARG A 193 30.00 -26.04 27.17
N MET A 194 28.93 -26.82 27.20
CA MET A 194 28.67 -27.78 28.28
C MET A 194 29.76 -28.87 28.33
N LYS A 195 30.13 -29.43 27.16
CA LYS A 195 31.18 -30.45 27.08
C LYS A 195 32.55 -29.91 27.47
N MET A 196 32.91 -28.69 27.06
CA MET A 196 34.13 -28.02 27.50
C MET A 196 34.15 -27.79 29.02
N GLY A 197 33.04 -27.34 29.60
CA GLY A 197 32.92 -27.17 31.06
C GLY A 197 33.12 -28.48 31.82
N LYS A 198 32.49 -29.57 31.33
CA LYS A 198 32.64 -30.90 31.92
C LYS A 198 34.07 -31.43 31.78
N LEU A 199 34.69 -31.27 30.60
CA LEU A 199 36.08 -31.68 30.35
C LEU A 199 37.05 -30.94 31.29
N ASN A 200 36.87 -29.62 31.45
CA ASN A 200 37.72 -28.82 32.34
C ASN A 200 37.58 -29.27 33.80
N THR A 201 36.35 -29.52 34.27
CA THR A 201 36.09 -30.01 35.63
C THR A 201 36.74 -31.37 35.87
N ASN A 202 36.55 -32.31 34.93
CA ASN A 202 37.17 -33.64 34.99
C ASN A 202 38.69 -33.57 35.04
N MET A 203 39.30 -32.67 34.25
CA MET A 203 40.75 -32.49 34.22
C MET A 203 41.29 -31.93 35.54
N ILE A 204 40.58 -30.98 36.17
CA ILE A 204 40.91 -30.44 37.50
C ILE A 204 40.79 -31.52 38.58
N GLU A 205 39.73 -32.33 38.54
CA GLU A 205 39.56 -33.44 39.48
C GLU A 205 40.62 -34.53 39.33
N GLU A 206 40.93 -34.94 38.09
CA GLU A 206 41.98 -35.91 37.77
C GLU A 206 43.35 -35.43 38.28
N THR A 207 43.72 -34.17 37.97
CA THR A 207 44.97 -33.60 38.48
C THR A 207 44.98 -33.47 40.00
N GLY A 208 43.83 -33.17 40.62
CA GLY A 208 43.66 -33.20 42.07
C GLY A 208 43.88 -34.60 42.67
N LYS A 209 43.27 -35.64 42.09
CA LYS A 209 43.40 -37.04 42.51
C LYS A 209 44.84 -37.55 42.37
N VAL A 210 45.52 -37.21 41.28
CA VAL A 210 46.94 -37.57 41.05
C VAL A 210 47.85 -36.90 42.08
N LYS A 211 47.61 -35.62 42.40
CA LYS A 211 48.36 -34.90 43.45
C LYS A 211 48.12 -35.49 44.84
N ALA A 212 46.87 -35.80 45.19
CA ALA A 212 46.53 -36.43 46.47
C ALA A 212 47.19 -37.80 46.64
N LYS A 213 47.15 -38.66 45.62
CA LYS A 213 47.83 -39.98 45.62
C LYS A 213 49.34 -39.85 45.79
N ARG A 214 49.99 -38.86 45.16
CA ARG A 214 51.43 -38.60 45.36
C ARG A 214 51.75 -38.20 46.79
N ILE A 215 50.92 -37.36 47.41
CA ILE A 215 51.13 -36.91 48.79
C ILE A 215 50.97 -38.09 49.77
N ASP A 216 49.95 -38.92 49.59
CA ASP A 216 49.72 -40.10 50.44
C ASP A 216 50.86 -41.12 50.34
N ASN A 217 51.32 -41.44 49.13
CA ASN A 217 52.44 -42.36 48.94
C ASN A 217 53.73 -41.82 49.57
N ASN A 218 54.04 -40.53 49.40
CA ASN A 218 55.20 -39.92 50.04
C ASN A 218 55.12 -39.94 51.57
N LYS A 219 53.91 -39.76 52.14
CA LYS A 219 53.70 -39.82 53.60
C LYS A 219 53.89 -41.24 54.14
N MET A 220 53.46 -42.25 53.38
CA MET A 220 53.63 -43.67 53.71
C MET A 220 55.11 -44.07 53.67
N ASP A 221 55.86 -43.63 52.66
CA ASP A 221 57.30 -43.87 52.53
C ASP A 221 58.11 -43.23 53.66
N ILE A 222 57.81 -41.97 54.00
CA ILE A 222 58.47 -41.29 55.13
C ILE A 222 58.22 -42.05 56.44
N SER A 223 56.98 -42.52 56.66
CA SER A 223 56.62 -43.29 57.85
C SER A 223 57.36 -44.62 57.92
N ALA A 224 57.52 -45.31 56.78
CA ALA A 224 58.29 -46.55 56.68
C ALA A 224 59.79 -46.34 56.96
N ILE A 225 60.37 -45.22 56.49
CA ILE A 225 61.75 -44.84 56.78
C ILE A 225 61.95 -44.61 58.28
N TYR A 226 61.03 -43.89 58.94
CA TYR A 226 61.11 -43.67 60.40
C TYR A 226 60.98 -44.97 61.21
N ALA A 227 60.09 -45.87 60.80
CA ALA A 227 59.95 -47.19 61.43
C ALA A 227 61.22 -48.03 61.28
N SER A 228 61.83 -48.03 60.10
CA SER A 228 63.06 -48.76 59.80
C SER A 228 64.25 -48.20 60.56
N LYS A 229 64.35 -46.87 60.67
CA LYS A 229 65.36 -46.18 61.46
C LYS A 229 65.22 -46.49 62.96
N ALA A 230 64.00 -46.53 63.49
CA ALA A 230 63.73 -46.93 64.86
C ALA A 230 64.14 -48.40 65.13
N TYR A 231 63.90 -49.29 64.17
CA TYR A 231 64.31 -50.70 64.25
C TYR A 231 65.85 -50.87 64.25
N LEU A 232 66.55 -50.15 63.38
CA LEU A 232 68.02 -50.16 63.33
C LEU A 232 68.66 -49.59 64.61
N ILE A 233 68.09 -48.52 65.18
CA ILE A 233 68.55 -47.97 66.46
C ILE A 233 68.33 -48.96 67.61
N ARG A 234 67.23 -49.71 67.59
CA ARG A 234 66.94 -50.74 68.59
C ARG A 234 67.93 -51.90 68.51
N ASN A 235 68.26 -52.36 67.30
CA ASN A 235 69.22 -53.46 67.09
C ASN A 235 70.67 -53.06 67.36
N SER A 236 71.06 -51.81 67.10
CA SER A 236 72.42 -51.33 67.43
C SER A 236 72.66 -51.20 68.94
N LYS A 237 71.61 -50.99 69.73
CA LYS A 237 71.69 -51.06 71.21
C LYS A 237 71.83 -52.50 71.73
N ILE A 238 71.27 -53.49 71.03
CA ILE A 238 71.36 -54.90 71.42
C ILE A 238 72.78 -55.44 71.15
N PHE A 239 73.38 -55.08 70.01
CA PHE A 239 74.74 -55.51 69.65
C PHE A 239 75.87 -54.83 70.45
N LYS A 240 75.61 -53.72 71.14
CA LYS A 240 76.60 -53.05 72.03
C LYS A 240 76.64 -53.62 73.45
N ASN A 241 75.75 -54.56 73.80
CA ASN A 241 75.64 -55.17 75.12
C ASN A 241 76.02 -56.67 75.13
N MET A 242 76.72 -57.15 74.10
CA MET A 242 77.45 -58.42 74.10
C MET A 242 78.94 -58.13 74.12
#